data_AF-A0A5C3DXU0-F1
#
_entry.id   AF-A0A5C3DXU0-F1
#
_cell.length_a   1.000
_cell.length_b   1.000
_cell.length_c   1.000
_cell.angle_alpha   90.00
_cell.angle_beta   90.00
_cell.angle_gamma   90.00
#
_symmetry.space_group_name_H-M   'P 1'
#
loop_
_entity.id
_entity.type
_entity.pdbx_description
1 polymer ?
#
loop_
_entity_poly.entity_id
_entity_poly.type
_entity_poly.pdbx_seq_one_letter_code
_entity_poly.pdbx_strand_id
1 'polypeptide(L)'
;MQSAIQSVTHNLPLFIQKPAIALIGQECYTTLIYHVDLSSTHCVKYAISKSLGLGIVVFGSIMKVPQILNIVNGRSARGISLSMYTLEVMAYTISLAYAVRSRLPFSTYGENLSLTLQNMIILLLVIAFSPDTRTGRVDPSAHSNKITIAAALMAIGSLALATPAVIPASTLTFLQALTIPISLASKVPQMAELYKDKSRGQLSSIVVFAQLLGTIARVFTTMTETDDKLLLYGFGLATLFNAAIAAQVLYYWNGDKALAEQKKRDGEKIGLHSTSSGVAPSFEPFTVSTHGPTKARGRKLD
;
A
#
# COMPACT_ATOMS: atom_id res chain seq x y z
N MET A 1 31.00 26.67 -6.21
CA MET A 1 30.34 25.34 -6.04
C MET A 1 29.91 24.74 -7.39
N GLN A 2 29.32 25.49 -8.32
CA GLN A 2 28.95 24.98 -9.66
C GLN A 2 30.10 24.36 -10.45
N SER A 3 31.30 24.96 -10.44
CA SER A 3 32.46 24.46 -11.19
C SER A 3 32.99 23.10 -10.70
N ALA A 4 32.88 22.82 -9.40
CA ALA A 4 33.25 21.52 -8.83
C ALA A 4 32.23 20.42 -9.20
N ILE A 5 30.94 20.79 -9.23
CA ILE A 5 29.86 19.89 -9.65
C ILE A 5 29.97 19.60 -11.15
N GLN A 6 30.23 20.60 -11.99
CA GLN A 6 30.43 20.43 -13.44
C GLN A 6 31.58 19.46 -13.75
N SER A 7 32.71 19.54 -13.02
CA SER A 7 33.83 18.61 -13.22
C SER A 7 33.48 17.15 -12.89
N VAL A 8 32.61 16.92 -11.90
CA VAL A 8 32.12 15.58 -11.55
C VAL A 8 31.11 15.09 -12.59
N THR A 9 30.25 15.99 -13.06
CA THR A 9 29.18 15.65 -13.99
C THR A 9 29.67 15.40 -15.43
N HIS A 10 30.75 16.05 -15.85
CA HIS A 10 31.40 15.78 -17.14
C HIS A 10 32.06 14.40 -17.21
N ASN A 11 32.54 13.91 -16.07
CA ASN A 11 33.20 12.61 -15.96
C ASN A 11 32.26 11.49 -15.49
N LEU A 12 30.95 11.68 -15.67
CA LEU A 12 29.97 10.67 -15.25
C LEU A 12 30.15 9.40 -16.10
N PRO A 13 30.33 8.22 -15.48
CA PRO A 13 30.48 6.98 -16.23
C PRO A 13 29.24 6.68 -17.07
N LEU A 14 29.44 6.09 -18.25
CA LEU A 14 28.38 5.75 -19.21
C LEU A 14 27.24 4.92 -18.60
N PHE A 15 27.53 4.15 -17.56
CA PHE A 15 26.53 3.38 -16.81
C PHE A 15 25.47 4.25 -16.11
N ILE A 16 25.81 5.49 -15.72
CA ILE A 16 24.89 6.43 -15.08
C ILE A 16 24.31 7.39 -16.12
N GLN A 17 25.13 7.83 -17.08
CA GLN A 17 24.72 8.77 -18.12
C GLN A 17 23.61 8.20 -19.03
N LYS A 18 23.72 6.94 -19.48
CA LYS A 18 22.70 6.32 -20.35
C LYS A 18 21.31 6.22 -19.72
N PRO A 19 21.14 5.68 -18.49
CA PRO A 19 19.82 5.66 -17.85
C PRO A 19 19.32 7.06 -17.48
N ALA A 20 20.20 7.99 -17.11
CA ALA A 20 19.80 9.37 -16.81
C ALA A 20 19.28 10.12 -18.06
N ILE A 21 19.95 9.97 -19.21
CA ILE A 21 19.49 10.51 -20.50
C ILE A 21 18.18 9.83 -20.92
N ALA A 22 18.05 8.52 -20.74
CA ALA A 22 16.83 7.80 -21.06
C ALA A 22 15.64 8.19 -20.17
N LEU A 23 15.90 8.63 -18.93
CA LEU A 23 14.87 8.98 -17.96
C LEU A 23 14.37 10.42 -18.09
N ILE A 24 15.28 11.40 -18.28
CA ILE A 24 14.97 12.84 -18.23
C ILE A 24 15.04 13.47 -19.65
N GLY A 25 15.59 12.76 -20.64
CA GLY A 25 15.77 13.24 -22.01
C GLY A 25 17.10 13.97 -22.22
N GLN A 26 17.57 14.00 -23.47
CA GLN A 26 18.85 14.63 -23.86
C GLN A 26 18.92 16.13 -23.50
N GLU A 27 17.86 16.90 -23.75
CA GLU A 27 17.85 18.34 -23.45
C GLU A 27 17.94 18.64 -21.96
N CYS A 28 17.09 18.01 -21.14
CA CYS A 28 17.11 18.25 -19.70
C CYS A 28 18.34 17.61 -19.03
N TYR A 29 18.89 16.52 -19.56
CA TYR A 29 20.19 16.01 -19.12
C TYR A 29 21.30 17.03 -19.40
N THR A 30 21.35 17.61 -20.60
CA THR A 30 22.41 18.56 -20.96
C THR A 30 22.28 19.86 -20.18
N THR A 31 21.06 20.38 -20.01
CA THR A 31 20.82 21.63 -19.28
C THR A 31 21.05 21.47 -17.77
N LEU A 32 20.51 20.40 -17.16
CA LEU A 32 20.48 20.23 -15.71
C LEU A 32 21.72 19.53 -15.15
N ILE A 33 22.21 18.50 -15.85
CA ILE A 33 23.33 17.68 -15.39
C ILE A 33 24.63 18.23 -16.01
N TYR A 34 24.73 18.34 -17.33
CA TYR A 34 25.97 18.79 -17.99
C TYR A 34 26.30 20.28 -17.75
N HIS A 35 25.33 21.18 -17.84
CA HIS A 35 25.54 22.62 -17.60
C HIS A 35 25.28 23.06 -16.14
N VAL A 36 24.63 22.23 -15.31
CA VAL A 36 24.24 22.57 -13.93
C VAL A 36 23.40 23.86 -13.89
N ASP A 37 22.53 24.03 -14.88
CA ASP A 37 21.64 25.17 -14.98
C ASP A 37 20.28 24.86 -14.33
N LEU A 38 20.22 25.15 -13.02
CA LEU A 38 19.00 25.04 -12.21
C LEU A 38 17.98 26.17 -12.48
N SER A 39 18.28 27.12 -13.37
CA SER A 39 17.36 28.21 -13.72
C SER A 39 16.21 27.76 -14.62
N SER A 40 16.37 26.61 -15.30
CA SER A 40 15.35 26.01 -16.15
C SER A 40 14.24 25.33 -15.32
N THR A 41 13.28 26.14 -14.83
CA THR A 41 12.17 25.67 -13.96
C THR A 41 11.40 24.48 -14.55
N HIS A 42 11.30 24.38 -15.88
CA HIS A 42 10.66 23.26 -16.57
C HIS A 42 11.44 21.95 -16.42
N CYS A 43 12.75 21.93 -16.74
CA CYS A 43 13.58 20.72 -16.64
C CYS A 43 13.79 20.29 -15.19
N VAL A 44 13.88 21.23 -14.24
CA VAL A 44 13.96 20.91 -12.81
C VAL A 44 12.70 20.17 -12.35
N LYS A 45 11.50 20.71 -12.65
CA LYS A 45 10.23 20.08 -12.28
C LYS A 45 10.07 18.71 -12.94
N TYR A 46 10.43 18.58 -14.21
CA TYR A 46 10.36 17.31 -14.94
C TYR A 46 11.31 16.25 -14.35
N ALA A 47 12.56 16.63 -14.06
CA ALA A 47 13.55 15.74 -13.43
C ALA A 47 13.12 15.27 -12.04
N ILE A 48 12.57 16.18 -11.23
CA ILE A 48 12.03 15.85 -9.90
C ILE A 48 10.84 14.90 -10.05
N SER A 49 9.92 15.17 -10.98
CA SER A 49 8.75 14.31 -11.25
C SER A 49 9.17 12.89 -11.62
N LYS A 50 10.09 12.75 -12.57
CA LYS A 50 10.60 11.44 -13.01
C LYS A 50 11.27 10.67 -11.87
N SER A 51 12.07 11.36 -11.05
CA SER A 51 12.75 10.77 -9.91
C SER A 51 11.76 10.31 -8.84
N LEU A 52 10.75 11.15 -8.53
CA LEU A 52 9.68 10.81 -7.60
C LEU A 52 8.85 9.63 -8.11
N GLY A 53 8.43 9.65 -9.39
CA GLY A 53 7.68 8.57 -10.01
C GLY A 53 8.43 7.24 -9.95
N LEU A 54 9.71 7.24 -10.33
CA LEU A 54 10.57 6.05 -10.24
C LEU A 54 10.72 5.55 -8.80
N GLY A 55 10.93 6.48 -7.84
CA GLY A 55 11.00 6.14 -6.41
C GLY A 55 9.72 5.49 -5.90
N ILE A 56 8.55 6.01 -6.31
CA ILE A 56 7.25 5.45 -5.96
C ILE A 56 7.09 4.04 -6.56
N VAL A 57 7.48 3.83 -7.82
CA VAL A 57 7.44 2.50 -8.46
C VAL A 57 8.32 1.48 -7.73
N VAL A 58 9.55 1.86 -7.39
CA VAL A 58 10.49 0.99 -6.66
C VAL A 58 9.94 0.67 -5.27
N PHE A 59 9.48 1.69 -4.55
CA PHE A 59 8.90 1.50 -3.22
C PHE A 59 7.66 0.60 -3.26
N GLY A 60 6.71 0.87 -4.17
CA GLY A 60 5.52 0.04 -4.36
C GLY A 60 5.85 -1.41 -4.75
N SER A 61 6.97 -1.63 -5.44
CA SER A 61 7.46 -2.96 -5.80
C SER A 61 7.97 -3.78 -4.61
N ILE A 62 8.35 -3.13 -3.52
CA ILE A 62 8.90 -3.78 -2.32
C ILE A 62 7.82 -3.95 -1.25
N MET A 63 6.83 -3.06 -1.20
CA MET A 63 5.87 -2.97 -0.09
C MET A 63 5.05 -4.25 0.19
N LYS A 64 4.70 -5.03 -0.84
CA LYS A 64 3.91 -6.27 -0.65
C LYS A 64 4.81 -7.52 -0.54
N VAL A 65 6.13 -7.41 -0.74
CA VAL A 65 7.08 -8.53 -0.64
C VAL A 65 7.14 -9.13 0.78
N PRO A 66 7.23 -8.35 1.88
CA PRO A 66 7.22 -8.92 3.23
C PRO A 66 5.95 -9.73 3.51
N GLN A 67 4.81 -9.29 2.97
CA GLN A 67 3.55 -10.01 3.12
C GLN A 67 3.54 -11.33 2.37
N ILE A 68 4.06 -11.35 1.13
CA ILE A 68 4.25 -12.59 0.36
C ILE A 68 5.11 -13.58 1.13
N LEU A 69 6.26 -13.13 1.65
CA LEU A 69 7.17 -13.97 2.44
C LEU A 69 6.50 -14.53 3.70
N ASN A 70 5.71 -13.72 4.40
CA ASN A 70 4.98 -14.16 5.59
C ASN A 70 3.96 -15.26 5.28
N ILE A 71 3.22 -15.15 4.17
CA ILE A 71 2.24 -16.18 3.76
C ILE A 71 2.95 -17.48 3.38
N VAL A 72 4.04 -17.39 2.60
CA VAL A 72 4.80 -18.58 2.14
C VAL A 72 5.48 -19.28 3.31
N ASN A 73 6.14 -18.53 4.20
CA ASN A 73 6.85 -19.07 5.36
C ASN A 73 5.87 -19.65 6.40
N GLY A 74 4.75 -18.96 6.64
CA GLY A 74 3.73 -19.41 7.58
C GLY A 74 2.82 -20.52 7.04
N ARG A 75 2.86 -20.79 5.72
CA ARG A 75 1.93 -21.68 4.99
C ARG A 75 0.47 -21.51 5.41
N SER A 76 0.06 -20.27 5.68
CA SER A 76 -1.27 -19.97 6.20
C SER A 76 -1.71 -18.59 5.75
N ALA A 77 -2.96 -18.51 5.28
CA ALA A 77 -3.64 -17.25 4.97
C ALA A 77 -4.61 -16.81 6.09
N ARG A 78 -4.44 -17.30 7.33
CA ARG A 78 -5.30 -16.92 8.45
C ARG A 78 -5.21 -15.42 8.74
N GLY A 79 -6.36 -14.77 8.91
CA GLY A 79 -6.47 -13.32 9.13
C GLY A 79 -6.41 -12.48 7.86
N ILE A 80 -6.27 -13.10 6.69
CA ILE A 80 -6.26 -12.40 5.39
C ILE A 80 -7.64 -12.55 4.73
N SER A 81 -8.25 -11.42 4.40
CA SER A 81 -9.55 -11.41 3.73
C SER A 81 -9.40 -11.62 2.23
N LEU A 82 -9.96 -12.73 1.72
CA LEU A 82 -10.00 -13.01 0.28
C LEU A 82 -10.78 -11.94 -0.49
N SER A 83 -11.90 -11.46 0.05
CA SER A 83 -12.75 -10.46 -0.62
C SER A 83 -12.05 -9.12 -0.77
N MET A 84 -11.28 -8.69 0.23
CA MET A 84 -10.46 -7.49 0.16
C MET A 84 -9.43 -7.58 -0.97
N TYR A 85 -8.69 -8.69 -1.04
CA TYR A 85 -7.67 -8.89 -2.07
C TYR A 85 -8.26 -9.03 -3.48
N THR A 86 -9.43 -9.65 -3.63
CA THR A 86 -10.15 -9.67 -4.90
C THR A 86 -10.51 -8.25 -5.35
N LEU A 87 -11.04 -7.41 -4.45
CA LEU A 87 -11.36 -6.02 -4.77
C LEU A 87 -10.11 -5.19 -5.09
N GLU A 88 -9.00 -5.40 -4.38
CA GLU A 88 -7.72 -4.76 -4.71
C GLU A 88 -7.26 -5.15 -6.12
N VAL A 89 -7.21 -6.44 -6.44
CA VAL A 89 -6.80 -6.91 -7.78
C VAL A 89 -7.67 -6.30 -8.86
N MET A 90 -9.00 -6.27 -8.67
CA MET A 90 -9.93 -5.67 -9.63
C MET A 90 -9.65 -4.17 -9.83
N ALA A 91 -9.53 -3.40 -8.75
CA ALA A 91 -9.30 -1.96 -8.81
C ALA A 91 -7.95 -1.59 -9.45
N TYR A 92 -6.88 -2.31 -9.10
CA TYR A 92 -5.56 -2.09 -9.70
C TYR A 92 -5.50 -2.53 -11.16
N THR A 93 -6.21 -3.61 -11.55
CA THR A 93 -6.30 -4.03 -12.95
C THR A 93 -7.05 -3.01 -13.80
N ILE A 94 -8.15 -2.43 -13.29
CA ILE A 94 -8.87 -1.33 -13.94
C ILE A 94 -7.94 -0.12 -14.14
N SER A 95 -7.23 0.28 -13.08
CA SER A 95 -6.30 1.41 -13.11
C SER A 95 -5.15 1.21 -14.09
N LEU A 96 -4.60 -0.01 -14.13
CA LEU A 96 -3.55 -0.38 -15.06
C LEU A 96 -4.05 -0.35 -16.51
N ALA A 97 -5.19 -0.97 -16.79
CA ALA A 97 -5.77 -1.00 -18.14
C ALA A 97 -6.12 0.41 -18.63
N TYR A 98 -6.66 1.25 -17.75
CA TYR A 98 -6.91 2.67 -18.04
C TYR A 98 -5.61 3.39 -18.40
N ALA A 99 -4.57 3.28 -17.58
CA ALA A 99 -3.30 3.96 -17.83
C ALA A 99 -2.62 3.53 -19.13
N VAL A 100 -2.65 2.22 -19.43
CA VAL A 100 -2.09 1.68 -20.67
C VAL A 100 -2.86 2.18 -21.89
N ARG A 101 -4.21 2.22 -21.82
CA ARG A 101 -5.05 2.69 -22.93
C ARG A 101 -5.00 4.20 -23.13
N SER A 102 -4.85 4.97 -22.07
CA SER A 102 -4.61 6.40 -22.10
C SER A 102 -3.17 6.77 -22.51
N ARG A 103 -2.30 5.78 -22.77
CA ARG A 103 -0.89 5.94 -23.16
C ARG A 103 -0.10 6.83 -22.19
N LEU A 104 -0.37 6.66 -20.89
CA LEU A 104 0.34 7.40 -19.85
C LEU A 104 1.81 6.95 -19.79
N PRO A 105 2.74 7.83 -19.37
CA PRO A 105 4.14 7.45 -19.19
C PRO A 105 4.28 6.43 -18.06
N PHE A 106 5.23 5.50 -18.22
CA PHE A 106 5.48 4.41 -17.25
C PHE A 106 5.72 4.92 -15.82
N SER A 107 6.35 6.08 -15.65
CA SER A 107 6.56 6.72 -14.33
C SER A 107 5.26 7.03 -13.59
N THR A 108 4.13 7.20 -14.28
CA THR A 108 2.82 7.47 -13.66
C THR A 108 2.08 6.20 -13.26
N TYR A 109 2.22 5.10 -14.01
CA TYR A 109 1.45 3.88 -13.77
C TYR A 109 2.28 2.64 -13.39
N GLY A 110 3.61 2.73 -13.41
CA GLY A 110 4.49 1.59 -13.18
C GLY A 110 4.34 1.00 -11.77
N GLU A 111 3.97 1.82 -10.78
CA GLU A 111 3.59 1.31 -9.46
C GLU A 111 2.33 0.43 -9.54
N ASN A 112 1.34 0.82 -10.35
CA ASN A 112 0.07 0.11 -10.47
C ASN A 112 0.31 -1.22 -11.17
N LEU A 113 1.22 -1.26 -12.14
CA LEU A 113 1.68 -2.52 -12.74
C LEU A 113 2.28 -3.45 -11.68
N SER A 114 3.24 -2.97 -10.91
CA SER A 114 3.93 -3.78 -9.91
C SER A 114 3.00 -4.25 -8.78
N LEU A 115 2.13 -3.36 -8.30
CA LEU A 115 1.12 -3.68 -7.28
C LEU A 115 0.07 -4.65 -7.81
N THR A 116 -0.36 -4.51 -9.07
CA THR A 116 -1.29 -5.47 -9.70
C THR A 116 -0.70 -6.87 -9.68
N LEU A 117 0.54 -7.03 -10.14
CA LEU A 117 1.21 -8.34 -10.16
C LEU A 117 1.38 -8.92 -8.77
N GLN A 118 1.87 -8.13 -7.81
CA GLN A 118 2.05 -8.59 -6.43
C GLN A 118 0.71 -8.96 -5.77
N ASN A 119 -0.35 -8.18 -5.99
CA ASN A 119 -1.68 -8.49 -5.44
C ASN A 119 -2.31 -9.73 -6.08
N MET A 120 -2.09 -9.98 -7.38
CA MET A 120 -2.50 -11.23 -8.02
C MET A 120 -1.77 -12.43 -7.40
N ILE A 121 -0.46 -12.32 -7.16
CA ILE A 121 0.31 -13.37 -6.48
C ILE A 121 -0.24 -13.61 -5.07
N ILE A 122 -0.46 -12.55 -4.29
CA ILE A 122 -1.02 -12.69 -2.94
C ILE A 122 -2.39 -13.36 -2.99
N LEU A 123 -3.27 -12.96 -3.91
CA LEU A 123 -4.59 -13.57 -4.04
C LEU A 123 -4.50 -15.07 -4.33
N LEU A 124 -3.60 -15.50 -5.21
CA LEU A 124 -3.37 -16.91 -5.49
C LEU A 124 -2.81 -17.65 -4.28
N LEU A 125 -1.87 -17.05 -3.54
CA LEU A 125 -1.32 -17.63 -2.31
C LEU A 125 -2.39 -17.74 -1.22
N VAL A 126 -3.29 -16.76 -1.10
CA VAL A 126 -4.42 -16.81 -0.16
C VAL A 126 -5.35 -17.97 -0.52
N ILE A 127 -5.66 -18.18 -1.79
CA ILE A 127 -6.46 -19.32 -2.24
C ILE A 127 -5.73 -20.64 -1.94
N ALA A 128 -4.41 -20.69 -2.14
CA ALA A 128 -3.60 -21.89 -1.93
C ALA A 128 -3.46 -22.28 -0.44
N PHE A 129 -3.34 -21.30 0.45
CA PHE A 129 -3.10 -21.48 1.89
C PHE A 129 -4.33 -21.21 2.76
N SER A 130 -5.52 -21.12 2.16
CA SER A 130 -6.79 -21.07 2.89
C SER A 130 -7.12 -22.45 3.46
N PRO A 131 -7.47 -22.56 4.75
CA PRO A 131 -7.88 -23.84 5.32
C PRO A 131 -9.19 -24.30 4.70
N ASP A 132 -9.26 -25.59 4.36
CA ASP A 132 -10.48 -26.19 3.82
C ASP A 132 -11.62 -26.09 4.85
N THR A 133 -12.80 -25.60 4.42
CA THR A 133 -13.94 -25.34 5.30
C THR A 133 -14.47 -26.59 6.01
N ARG A 134 -14.24 -27.79 5.45
CA ARG A 134 -14.74 -29.05 6.01
C ARG A 134 -13.72 -29.76 6.89
N THR A 135 -12.44 -29.67 6.55
CA THR A 135 -11.38 -30.44 7.23
C THR A 135 -10.43 -29.59 8.07
N GLY A 136 -10.47 -28.26 7.93
CA GLY A 136 -9.56 -27.32 8.61
C GLY A 136 -8.08 -27.46 8.20
N ARG A 137 -7.79 -28.37 7.27
CA ARG A 137 -6.44 -28.65 6.79
C ARG A 137 -6.10 -27.75 5.62
N VAL A 138 -4.83 -27.37 5.52
CA VAL A 138 -4.29 -26.62 4.40
C VAL A 138 -3.60 -27.62 3.48
N ASP A 139 -4.24 -27.92 2.36
CA ASP A 139 -3.65 -28.73 1.28
C ASP A 139 -3.68 -27.92 -0.03
N PRO A 140 -2.53 -27.38 -0.46
CA PRO A 140 -2.43 -26.61 -1.71
C PRO A 140 -2.80 -27.43 -2.94
N SER A 141 -2.60 -28.75 -2.91
CA SER A 141 -2.88 -29.63 -4.05
C SER A 141 -4.39 -29.77 -4.29
N ALA A 142 -5.19 -29.82 -3.22
CA ALA A 142 -6.65 -29.81 -3.27
C ALA A 142 -7.23 -28.49 -3.80
N HIS A 143 -6.47 -27.39 -3.71
CA HIS A 143 -6.87 -26.06 -4.19
C HIS A 143 -6.37 -25.74 -5.61
N SER A 144 -5.63 -26.64 -6.26
CA SER A 144 -5.03 -26.45 -7.59
C SER A 144 -6.03 -25.99 -8.65
N ASN A 145 -7.22 -26.61 -8.73
CA ASN A 145 -8.28 -26.21 -9.66
C ASN A 145 -8.81 -24.79 -9.39
N LYS A 146 -8.89 -24.36 -8.12
CA LYS A 146 -9.35 -23.01 -7.79
C LYS A 146 -8.29 -21.96 -8.16
N ILE A 147 -7.02 -22.29 -7.95
CA ILE A 147 -5.88 -21.43 -8.32
C ILE A 147 -5.83 -21.24 -9.83
N THR A 148 -5.96 -22.32 -10.61
CA THR A 148 -5.92 -22.25 -12.08
C THR A 148 -7.09 -21.45 -12.64
N ILE A 149 -8.31 -21.67 -12.12
CA ILE A 149 -9.49 -20.88 -12.51
C ILE A 149 -9.30 -19.41 -12.16
N ALA A 150 -8.84 -19.09 -10.93
CA ALA A 150 -8.62 -17.70 -10.53
C ALA A 150 -7.55 -17.01 -11.39
N ALA A 151 -6.44 -17.70 -11.68
CA ALA A 151 -5.39 -17.18 -12.56
C ALA A 151 -5.91 -16.93 -13.99
N ALA A 152 -6.68 -17.87 -14.55
CA ALA A 152 -7.29 -17.72 -15.85
C ALA A 152 -8.27 -16.54 -15.90
N LEU A 153 -9.14 -16.39 -14.89
CA LEU A 153 -10.08 -15.27 -14.79
C LEU A 153 -9.36 -13.92 -14.69
N MET A 154 -8.28 -13.83 -13.91
CA MET A 154 -7.48 -12.61 -13.81
C MET A 154 -6.80 -12.26 -15.15
N ALA A 155 -6.25 -13.25 -15.86
CA ALA A 155 -5.62 -13.06 -17.16
C ALA A 155 -6.64 -12.63 -18.23
N ILE A 156 -7.77 -13.33 -18.32
CA ILE A 156 -8.86 -13.01 -19.25
C ILE A 156 -9.43 -11.63 -18.95
N GLY A 157 -9.69 -11.32 -17.67
CA GLY A 157 -10.17 -10.00 -17.25
C GLY A 157 -9.21 -8.89 -17.64
N SER A 158 -7.91 -9.06 -17.38
CA SER A 158 -6.89 -8.09 -17.75
C SER A 158 -6.85 -7.84 -19.27
N LEU A 159 -6.91 -8.92 -20.06
CA LEU A 159 -6.93 -8.83 -21.52
C LEU A 159 -8.22 -8.18 -22.05
N ALA A 160 -9.36 -8.50 -21.46
CA ALA A 160 -10.65 -7.91 -21.80
C ALA A 160 -10.65 -6.39 -21.57
N LEU A 161 -10.13 -5.93 -20.42
CA LEU A 161 -10.03 -4.49 -20.13
C LEU A 161 -9.03 -3.77 -21.04
N ALA A 162 -7.92 -4.44 -21.39
CA ALA A 162 -6.92 -3.91 -22.30
C ALA A 162 -7.41 -3.80 -23.75
N THR A 163 -8.40 -4.62 -24.15
CA THR A 163 -8.89 -4.70 -25.53
C THR A 163 -10.03 -3.71 -25.80
N PRO A 164 -9.86 -2.70 -26.69
CA PRO A 164 -10.90 -1.71 -26.98
C PRO A 164 -12.18 -2.30 -27.59
N ALA A 165 -12.07 -3.43 -28.30
CA ALA A 165 -13.21 -4.11 -28.91
C ALA A 165 -14.13 -4.79 -27.89
N VAL A 166 -13.61 -5.13 -26.71
CA VAL A 166 -14.40 -5.79 -25.64
C VAL A 166 -14.96 -4.75 -24.68
N ILE A 167 -14.12 -3.83 -24.20
CA ILE A 167 -14.52 -2.75 -23.29
C ILE A 167 -14.30 -1.39 -23.96
N PRO A 168 -15.36 -0.62 -24.23
CA PRO A 168 -15.23 0.75 -24.75
C PRO A 168 -14.49 1.68 -23.77
N ALA A 169 -13.88 2.73 -24.30
CA ALA A 169 -13.13 3.70 -23.50
C ALA A 169 -14.02 4.40 -22.45
N SER A 170 -15.27 4.70 -22.79
CA SER A 170 -16.24 5.32 -21.87
C SER A 170 -16.50 4.46 -20.63
N THR A 171 -16.74 3.17 -20.82
CA THR A 171 -16.93 2.21 -19.73
C THR A 171 -15.68 2.09 -18.87
N LEU A 172 -14.49 2.06 -19.47
CA LEU A 172 -13.23 1.98 -18.73
C LEU A 172 -12.98 3.25 -17.90
N THR A 173 -13.24 4.43 -18.46
CA THR A 173 -13.14 5.70 -17.72
C THR A 173 -14.14 5.76 -16.57
N PHE A 174 -15.36 5.25 -16.77
CA PHE A 174 -16.36 5.17 -15.70
C PHE A 174 -15.91 4.20 -14.60
N LEU A 175 -15.40 3.02 -14.95
CA LEU A 175 -14.82 2.07 -13.99
C LEU A 175 -13.66 2.70 -13.22
N GLN A 176 -12.77 3.42 -13.90
CA GLN A 176 -11.68 4.15 -13.26
C GLN A 176 -12.22 5.21 -12.30
N ALA A 177 -13.23 5.97 -12.71
CA ALA A 177 -13.86 6.98 -11.86
C ALA A 177 -14.49 6.37 -10.61
N LEU A 178 -15.01 5.14 -10.68
CA LEU A 178 -15.55 4.41 -9.51
C LEU A 178 -14.47 3.94 -8.54
N THR A 179 -13.22 3.72 -8.98
CA THR A 179 -12.13 3.34 -8.06
C THR A 179 -11.79 4.46 -7.06
N ILE A 180 -12.00 5.72 -7.45
CA ILE A 180 -11.72 6.90 -6.63
C ILE A 180 -12.62 6.94 -5.38
N PRO A 181 -13.97 6.97 -5.47
CA PRO A 181 -14.83 7.01 -4.30
C PRO A 181 -14.70 5.75 -3.44
N ILE A 182 -14.44 4.58 -4.03
CA ILE A 182 -14.17 3.35 -3.26
C ILE A 182 -12.92 3.53 -2.39
N SER A 183 -11.85 4.07 -2.98
CA SER A 183 -10.59 4.33 -2.26
C SER A 183 -10.77 5.39 -1.17
N LEU A 184 -11.55 6.44 -1.42
CA LEU A 184 -11.84 7.49 -0.44
C LEU A 184 -12.76 7.02 0.69
N ALA A 185 -13.75 6.19 0.38
CA ALA A 185 -14.67 5.63 1.36
C ALA A 185 -13.93 4.83 2.45
N SER A 186 -12.84 4.14 2.11
CA SER A 186 -12.00 3.42 3.08
C SER A 186 -11.37 4.31 4.15
N LYS A 187 -11.23 5.62 3.89
CA LYS A 187 -10.65 6.61 4.81
C LYS A 187 -11.68 7.23 5.75
N VAL A 188 -12.97 7.14 5.42
CA VAL A 188 -14.06 7.71 6.23
C VAL A 188 -14.17 7.02 7.59
N PRO A 189 -14.16 5.67 7.70
CA PRO A 189 -14.12 5.00 8.99
C PRO A 189 -12.91 5.41 9.83
N GLN A 190 -11.73 5.51 9.20
CA GLN A 190 -10.50 5.93 9.89
C GLN A 190 -10.63 7.33 10.50
N MET A 191 -11.19 8.29 9.74
CA MET A 191 -11.45 9.65 10.25
C MET A 191 -12.49 9.66 11.38
N ALA A 192 -13.53 8.83 11.28
CA ALA A 192 -14.59 8.74 12.28
C ALA A 192 -14.08 8.12 13.59
N GLU A 193 -13.25 7.09 13.52
CA GLU A 193 -12.62 6.45 14.68
C GLU A 193 -11.67 7.41 15.39
N LEU A 194 -10.77 8.08 14.65
CA LEU A 194 -9.89 9.14 15.20
C LEU A 194 -10.65 10.24 15.93
N TYR A 195 -11.79 10.67 15.37
CA TYR A 195 -12.62 11.69 15.98
C TYR A 195 -13.33 11.21 17.26
N LYS A 196 -13.84 9.98 17.25
CA LYS A 196 -14.50 9.36 18.41
C LYS A 196 -13.53 9.08 19.55
N ASP A 197 -12.40 8.48 19.22
CA ASP A 197 -11.41 8.03 20.20
C ASP A 197 -10.54 9.19 20.69
N LYS A 198 -10.50 10.32 19.97
CA LYS A 198 -9.66 11.49 20.28
C LYS A 198 -8.20 11.11 20.53
N SER A 199 -7.74 10.06 19.89
CA SER A 199 -6.41 9.47 20.03
C SER A 199 -6.05 8.67 18.79
N ARG A 200 -4.78 8.28 18.67
CA ARG A 200 -4.28 7.57 17.50
C ARG A 200 -4.43 6.06 17.68
N GLY A 201 -4.41 5.56 18.91
CA GLY A 201 -4.54 4.14 19.20
C GLY A 201 -3.43 3.32 18.53
N GLN A 202 -3.80 2.47 17.58
CA GLN A 202 -2.86 1.63 16.79
C GLN A 202 -2.45 2.29 15.46
N LEU A 203 -2.97 3.47 15.13
CA LEU A 203 -2.68 4.13 13.87
C LEU A 203 -1.27 4.72 13.87
N SER A 204 -0.40 4.22 12.99
CA SER A 204 0.96 4.73 12.84
C SER A 204 0.98 6.12 12.20
N SER A 205 1.46 7.12 12.93
CA SER A 205 1.63 8.48 12.40
C SER A 205 2.59 8.52 11.22
N ILE A 206 3.63 7.69 11.23
CA ILE A 206 4.60 7.58 10.14
C ILE A 206 3.90 7.14 8.86
N VAL A 207 3.00 6.16 8.94
CA VAL A 207 2.23 5.66 7.79
C VAL A 207 1.28 6.74 7.26
N VAL A 208 0.60 7.47 8.15
CA VAL A 208 -0.31 8.57 7.76
C VAL A 208 0.43 9.67 7.00
N PHE A 209 1.58 10.13 7.49
CA PHE A 209 2.37 11.15 6.82
C PHE A 209 2.99 10.63 5.51
N ALA A 210 3.48 9.39 5.49
CA ALA A 210 3.97 8.77 4.27
C ALA A 210 2.87 8.68 3.20
N GLN A 211 1.64 8.33 3.60
CA GLN A 211 0.49 8.27 2.70
C GLN A 211 0.12 9.66 2.15
N LEU A 212 0.19 10.70 2.97
CA LEU A 212 -0.02 12.09 2.55
C LEU A 212 1.03 12.53 1.53
N LEU A 213 2.32 12.36 1.87
CA LEU A 213 3.44 12.70 0.99
C LEU A 213 3.37 11.93 -0.34
N GLY A 214 3.03 10.63 -0.29
CA GLY A 214 2.82 9.83 -1.49
C GLY A 214 1.70 10.36 -2.37
N THR A 215 0.55 10.78 -1.80
CA THR A 215 -0.52 11.39 -2.61
C THR A 215 -0.18 12.77 -3.16
N ILE A 216 0.58 13.59 -2.42
CA ILE A 216 1.09 14.88 -2.92
C ILE A 216 2.05 14.65 -4.08
N ALA A 217 2.98 13.70 -3.93
CA ALA A 217 3.91 13.33 -4.99
C ALA A 217 3.15 12.88 -6.24
N ARG A 218 2.09 12.08 -6.11
CA ARG A 218 1.25 11.68 -7.26
C ARG A 218 0.54 12.85 -7.92
N VAL A 219 -0.03 13.79 -7.15
CA VAL A 219 -0.60 15.02 -7.73
C VAL A 219 0.46 15.76 -8.54
N PHE A 220 1.65 15.94 -7.99
CA PHE A 220 2.75 16.61 -8.66
C PHE A 220 3.20 15.88 -9.94
N THR A 221 3.39 14.56 -9.89
CA THR A 221 3.80 13.78 -11.06
C THR A 221 2.71 13.75 -12.13
N THR A 222 1.44 13.64 -11.74
CA THR A 222 0.31 13.68 -12.68
C THR A 222 0.22 15.05 -13.35
N MET A 223 0.34 16.16 -12.61
CA MET A 223 0.33 17.51 -13.21
C MET A 223 1.52 17.76 -14.16
N THR A 224 2.66 17.12 -13.88
CA THR A 224 3.90 17.38 -14.64
C THR A 224 4.04 16.47 -15.85
N GLU A 225 3.51 15.24 -15.79
CA GLU A 225 3.73 14.22 -16.82
C GLU A 225 2.49 13.84 -17.63
N THR A 226 1.29 14.25 -17.21
CA THR A 226 0.03 13.86 -17.85
C THR A 226 -0.97 15.02 -17.91
N ASP A 227 -1.83 15.04 -18.93
CA ASP A 227 -2.97 15.97 -19.01
C ASP A 227 -4.29 15.32 -18.56
N ASP A 228 -4.19 14.26 -17.73
CA ASP A 228 -5.33 13.47 -17.29
C ASP A 228 -6.00 14.09 -16.06
N LYS A 229 -7.09 14.81 -16.31
CA LYS A 229 -7.88 15.49 -15.27
C LYS A 229 -8.56 14.50 -14.31
N LEU A 230 -8.92 13.30 -14.76
CA LEU A 230 -9.59 12.33 -13.91
C LEU A 230 -8.63 11.83 -12.83
N LEU A 231 -7.41 11.45 -13.21
CA LEU A 231 -6.37 11.07 -12.27
C LEU A 231 -5.97 12.24 -11.36
N LEU A 232 -5.87 13.45 -11.92
CA LEU A 232 -5.54 14.64 -11.15
C LEU A 232 -6.56 14.91 -10.04
N TYR A 233 -7.86 14.92 -10.36
CA TYR A 233 -8.90 15.10 -9.35
C TYR A 233 -8.96 13.95 -8.36
N GLY A 234 -8.74 12.71 -8.81
CA GLY A 234 -8.67 11.54 -7.95
C GLY A 234 -7.55 11.64 -6.90
N PHE A 235 -6.33 11.95 -7.31
CA PHE A 235 -5.20 12.14 -6.39
C PHE A 235 -5.32 13.42 -5.55
N GLY A 236 -5.92 14.48 -6.10
CA GLY A 236 -6.23 15.70 -5.36
C GLY A 236 -7.17 15.43 -4.19
N LEU A 237 -8.30 14.76 -4.44
CA LEU A 237 -9.23 14.34 -3.39
C LEU A 237 -8.58 13.39 -2.38
N ALA A 238 -7.77 12.43 -2.86
CA ALA A 238 -7.04 11.52 -1.98
C ALA A 238 -6.06 12.26 -1.05
N THR A 239 -5.44 13.32 -1.55
CA THR A 239 -4.55 14.22 -0.79
C THR A 239 -5.33 14.98 0.27
N LEU A 240 -6.49 15.54 -0.06
CA LEU A 240 -7.34 16.24 0.91
C LEU A 240 -7.77 15.34 2.07
N PHE A 241 -8.20 14.11 1.79
CA PHE A 241 -8.57 13.15 2.82
C PHE A 241 -7.38 12.72 3.67
N ASN A 242 -6.21 12.49 3.06
CA ASN A 242 -4.98 12.19 3.82
C ASN A 242 -4.55 13.38 4.69
N ALA A 243 -4.72 14.60 4.21
CA ALA A 243 -4.37 15.81 4.94
C ALA A 243 -5.29 15.99 6.15
N ALA A 244 -6.60 15.73 5.99
CA ALA A 244 -7.56 15.75 7.08
C ALA A 244 -7.18 14.73 8.18
N ILE A 245 -6.84 13.48 7.80
CA ILE A 245 -6.38 12.46 8.76
C ILE A 245 -5.08 12.90 9.45
N ALA A 246 -4.10 13.41 8.68
CA ALA A 246 -2.84 13.89 9.24
C ALA A 246 -3.04 15.04 10.23
N ALA A 247 -3.94 15.98 9.92
CA ALA A 247 -4.31 17.06 10.82
C ALA A 247 -4.98 16.54 12.10
N GLN A 248 -5.88 15.56 11.99
CA GLN A 248 -6.49 14.92 13.16
C GLN A 248 -5.43 14.21 14.03
N VAL A 249 -4.48 13.50 13.41
CA VAL A 249 -3.38 12.83 14.10
C VAL A 249 -2.50 13.83 14.86
N LEU A 250 -2.23 15.01 14.29
CA LEU A 250 -1.49 16.08 14.97
C LEU A 250 -2.30 16.70 16.11
N TYR A 251 -3.58 16.95 15.88
CA TYR A 251 -4.46 17.54 16.89
C TYR A 251 -4.65 16.62 18.10
N TYR A 252 -4.79 15.32 17.87
CA TYR A 252 -4.97 14.30 18.91
C TYR A 252 -3.66 13.62 19.35
N TRP A 253 -2.50 14.24 19.08
CA TRP A 253 -1.18 13.65 19.35
C TRP A 253 -0.97 13.29 20.84
N ASN A 254 -1.52 14.09 21.75
CA ASN A 254 -1.46 13.87 23.19
C ASN A 254 -2.63 13.03 23.73
N GLY A 255 -3.60 12.69 22.88
CA GLY A 255 -4.79 11.92 23.27
C GLY A 255 -4.45 10.52 23.80
N ASP A 256 -3.42 9.87 23.24
CA ASP A 256 -2.98 8.55 23.70
C ASP A 256 -2.55 8.57 25.17
N LYS A 257 -1.89 9.65 25.62
CA LYS A 257 -1.49 9.83 27.02
C LYS A 257 -2.69 10.07 27.92
N ALA A 258 -3.63 10.91 27.47
CA ALA A 258 -4.86 11.19 28.21
C ALA A 258 -5.73 9.92 28.39
N LEU A 259 -5.84 9.07 27.36
CA LEU A 259 -6.53 7.78 27.47
C LEU A 259 -5.83 6.79 28.38
N ALA A 260 -4.49 6.75 28.35
CA ALA A 260 -3.72 5.89 29.25
C ALA A 260 -3.90 6.33 30.71
N GLU A 261 -3.92 7.64 30.98
CA GLU A 261 -4.20 8.19 32.32
C GLU A 261 -5.63 7.95 32.77
N GLN A 262 -6.62 8.08 31.87
CA GLN A 262 -8.01 7.81 32.16
C GLN A 262 -8.25 6.33 32.49
N LYS A 263 -7.68 5.40 31.71
CA LYS A 263 -7.72 3.95 32.01
C LYS A 263 -7.08 3.60 33.35
N LYS A 264 -5.98 4.27 33.72
CA LYS A 264 -5.37 4.10 35.06
C LYS A 264 -6.29 4.58 36.18
N ARG A 265 -6.90 5.76 36.02
CA ARG A 265 -7.87 6.30 36.99
C ARG A 265 -9.12 5.42 37.13
N ASP A 266 -9.62 4.89 36.03
CA ASP A 266 -10.80 4.01 36.05
C ASP A 266 -10.46 2.63 36.64
N GLY A 267 -9.28 2.08 36.33
CA GLY A 267 -8.77 0.86 36.97
C GLY A 267 -8.53 1.03 38.48
N GLU A 268 -8.01 2.19 38.90
CA GLU A 268 -7.83 2.50 40.32
C GLU A 268 -9.17 2.69 41.04
N LYS A 269 -10.18 3.28 40.41
CA LYS A 269 -11.54 3.36 40.96
C LYS A 269 -12.19 1.99 41.12
N ILE A 270 -11.98 1.07 40.18
CA ILE A 270 -12.47 -0.32 40.27
C ILE A 270 -11.72 -1.07 41.38
N GLY A 271 -10.41 -0.82 41.57
CA GLY A 271 -9.62 -1.36 42.68
C GLY A 271 -9.99 -0.78 44.06
N LEU A 272 -10.37 0.50 44.12
CA LEU A 272 -10.79 1.15 45.36
C LEU A 272 -12.19 0.71 45.81
N HIS A 273 -13.07 0.31 44.87
CA HIS A 273 -14.36 -0.29 45.19
C HIS A 273 -14.28 -1.79 45.57
N SER A 274 -13.09 -2.40 45.49
CA SER A 274 -12.84 -3.81 45.81
C SER A 274 -12.36 -4.05 47.26
N THR A 275 -12.30 -3.03 48.12
CA THR A 275 -11.96 -3.19 49.54
C THR A 275 -13.19 -3.22 50.46
N SER A 276 -14.17 -4.05 50.13
CA SER A 276 -14.97 -4.75 51.15
C SER A 276 -15.70 -5.93 50.52
N SER A 277 -15.08 -7.11 50.58
CA SER A 277 -15.70 -8.44 50.71
C SER A 277 -14.73 -9.46 50.12
N GLY A 278 -14.30 -10.40 50.96
CA GLY A 278 -13.22 -11.33 50.66
C GLY A 278 -13.51 -12.34 49.57
N VAL A 279 -12.43 -13.09 49.30
CA VAL A 279 -12.29 -14.33 48.53
C VAL A 279 -11.92 -14.14 47.05
N ALA A 280 -10.65 -14.42 46.76
CA ALA A 280 -10.12 -14.84 45.46
C ALA A 280 -10.24 -16.38 45.33
N PRO A 281 -10.16 -17.00 44.13
CA PRO A 281 -8.95 -16.92 43.32
C PRO A 281 -9.14 -16.65 41.81
N SER A 282 -8.16 -15.89 41.30
CA SER A 282 -7.42 -16.05 40.05
C SER A 282 -8.13 -16.60 38.81
N PHE A 283 -8.47 -15.71 37.87
CA PHE A 283 -8.55 -16.03 36.45
C PHE A 283 -7.27 -15.54 35.76
N GLU A 284 -6.45 -16.47 35.29
CA GLU A 284 -5.25 -16.19 34.50
C GLU A 284 -5.61 -15.46 33.19
N PRO A 285 -4.84 -14.44 32.77
CA PRO A 285 -4.97 -13.86 31.45
C PRO A 285 -4.41 -14.83 30.41
N PHE A 286 -5.19 -15.08 29.35
CA PHE A 286 -4.79 -15.79 28.13
C PHE A 286 -3.44 -15.26 27.61
N THR A 287 -2.36 -15.96 27.92
CA THR A 287 -1.06 -15.79 27.28
C THR A 287 -1.10 -16.53 25.94
N VAL A 288 -1.01 -15.78 24.84
CA VAL A 288 -0.71 -16.33 23.51
C VAL A 288 0.69 -16.92 23.55
N SER A 289 0.78 -18.24 23.73
CA SER A 289 2.06 -18.95 23.69
C SER A 289 2.49 -19.11 22.24
N THR A 290 3.57 -18.41 21.89
CA THR A 290 4.39 -18.67 20.72
C THR A 290 5.35 -19.79 21.10
N HIS A 291 5.20 -21.01 20.55
CA HIS A 291 6.26 -21.98 20.23
C HIS A 291 5.66 -23.31 19.76
N GLY A 292 6.23 -23.90 18.70
CA GLY A 292 5.80 -25.12 18.03
C GLY A 292 6.07 -26.43 18.81
N PRO A 293 5.75 -27.60 18.22
CA PRO A 293 5.58 -28.84 18.96
C PRO A 293 6.88 -29.62 19.14
N THR A 294 7.13 -30.12 20.34
CA THR A 294 8.16 -31.14 20.61
C THR A 294 7.59 -32.33 21.37
N LYS A 295 7.50 -33.44 20.62
CA LYS A 295 7.67 -34.87 20.97
C LYS A 295 7.30 -35.41 22.37
N ALA A 296 6.30 -36.30 22.31
CA ALA A 296 6.10 -37.55 23.03
C ALA A 296 7.21 -38.07 23.98
N ARG A 297 6.80 -38.48 25.20
CA ARG A 297 7.39 -39.65 25.89
C ARG A 297 6.44 -40.29 26.91
N GLY A 298 6.08 -41.55 26.63
CA GLY A 298 5.88 -42.69 27.54
C GLY A 298 5.12 -42.53 28.86
N ARG A 299 3.90 -43.08 28.90
CA ARG A 299 3.20 -43.47 30.12
C ARG A 299 3.60 -44.91 30.46
N LYS A 300 4.29 -45.12 31.59
CA LYS A 300 4.25 -46.37 32.37
C LYS A 300 3.36 -46.11 33.57
N LEU A 301 2.42 -47.01 33.84
CA LEU A 301 1.83 -47.23 35.15
C LEU A 301 1.32 -48.67 35.16
N ASP A 302 1.75 -49.36 36.20
CA ASP A 302 1.26 -50.65 36.69
C ASP A 302 -0.25 -50.65 36.97
#